data_AF-A0A968Z9X8-F1
#
_entry.id   AF-A0A968Z9X8-F1
#
_cell.length_a   1.000
_cell.length_b   1.000
_cell.length_c   1.000
_cell.angle_alpha   90.00
_cell.angle_beta   90.00
_cell.angle_gamma   90.00
#
_symmetry.space_group_name_H-M   'P 1'
#
loop_
_entity.id
_entity.type
_entity.pdbx_description
1 polymer ?
#
loop_
_entity_poly.entity_id
_entity_poly.type
_entity_poly.pdbx_seq_one_letter_code
_entity_poly.pdbx_strand_id
1 'polypeptide(L)'
;MLVLEDAKGGYHAVTASGYRLGDGEEDAADIKVAFPDEGGELSSKGISRIYIHDDRFGPYVRMQLKPPTGPDADTELERVGPATGDPAKGAGGKVCYALFPLYPKLRLSGRDLIGLGLDMLPVVRSVLRENERALLNVEVFFSHGGRYQRDLLASGLEDPARVERFLSGTALSRYVGIVRFQLDDGALVDIICDTTDIRRDYPRRAPVLAVFPFAANLVPTFARALAQMAPWAVVV
;
A
#
# COMPACT_ATOMS: atom_id res chain seq x y z
N MET A 1 12.45 6.13 7.21
CA MET A 1 12.79 7.03 8.34
C MET A 1 11.48 7.57 8.89
N LEU A 2 11.36 7.68 10.20
CA LEU A 2 10.21 8.25 10.89
C LEU A 2 10.67 9.51 11.62
N VAL A 3 9.81 10.52 11.70
CA VAL A 3 10.05 11.70 12.53
C VAL A 3 9.13 11.59 13.74
N LEU A 4 9.75 11.58 14.91
CA LEU A 4 9.07 11.46 16.20
C LEU A 4 9.05 12.82 16.90
N GLU A 5 7.91 13.18 17.47
CA GLU A 5 7.81 14.25 18.47
C GLU A 5 7.85 13.62 19.88
N ASP A 6 8.84 14.02 20.69
CA ASP A 6 8.98 13.55 22.07
C ASP A 6 8.04 14.30 23.05
N ALA A 7 7.99 13.84 24.30
CA ALA A 7 7.15 14.44 25.33
C ALA A 7 7.48 15.91 25.67
N LYS A 8 8.62 16.44 25.21
CA LYS A 8 9.02 17.84 25.39
C LYS A 8 8.73 18.69 24.15
N GLY A 9 8.10 18.13 23.12
CA GLY A 9 7.85 18.77 21.83
C GLY A 9 9.10 18.83 20.93
N GLY A 10 10.14 18.05 21.25
CA GLY A 10 11.34 17.94 20.43
C GLY A 10 11.14 16.98 19.27
N TYR A 11 11.60 17.36 18.07
CA TYR A 11 11.55 16.49 16.89
C TYR A 11 12.86 15.71 16.72
N HIS A 12 12.74 14.42 16.45
CA HIS A 12 13.89 13.53 16.22
C HIS A 12 13.61 12.55 15.08
N ALA A 13 14.61 12.28 14.24
CA ALA A 13 14.48 11.38 13.11
C ALA A 13 15.07 9.99 13.43
N VAL A 14 14.25 8.95 13.33
CA VAL A 14 14.64 7.55 13.56
C VAL A 14 14.54 6.74 12.28
N THR A 15 15.33 5.68 12.15
CA THR A 15 15.24 4.77 10.99
C THR A 15 14.58 3.47 11.39
N ALA A 16 13.38 3.18 10.86
CA ALA A 16 12.81 1.84 10.93
C ALA A 16 13.71 0.87 10.13
N SER A 17 14.27 -0.13 10.80
CA SER A 17 15.18 -1.12 10.23
C SER A 17 14.52 -2.48 9.98
N GLY A 18 13.35 -2.73 10.56
CA GLY A 18 12.58 -3.95 10.33
C GLY A 18 11.25 -3.94 11.06
N TYR A 19 10.43 -4.96 10.81
CA TYR A 19 9.18 -5.20 11.51
C TYR A 19 8.96 -6.70 11.72
N ARG A 20 8.11 -7.06 12.69
CA ARG A 20 7.60 -8.44 12.85
C ARG A 20 6.09 -8.40 12.65
N LEU A 21 5.59 -9.41 11.93
CA LEU A 21 4.15 -9.61 11.83
C LEU A 21 3.60 -10.23 13.13
N GLY A 22 2.32 -10.02 13.40
CA GLY A 22 1.59 -10.71 14.45
C GLY A 22 1.60 -12.21 14.18
N ASP A 23 1.73 -12.99 15.23
CA ASP A 23 1.63 -14.44 15.22
C ASP A 23 1.01 -14.90 16.54
N GLY A 24 0.75 -16.20 16.67
CA GLY A 24 0.07 -16.73 17.86
C GLY A 24 0.81 -16.51 19.19
N GLU A 25 2.06 -16.02 19.19
CA GLU A 25 2.77 -15.61 20.41
C GLU A 25 2.45 -14.17 20.81
N GLU A 26 2.27 -13.27 19.83
CA GLU A 26 1.92 -11.86 20.04
C GLU A 26 1.00 -11.37 18.92
N ASP A 27 -0.31 -11.50 19.15
CA ASP A 27 -1.33 -10.88 18.30
C ASP A 27 -1.17 -9.35 18.32
N ALA A 28 -1.36 -8.74 17.15
CA ALA A 28 -1.30 -7.30 16.98
C ALA A 28 -2.60 -6.78 16.38
N ALA A 29 -3.12 -5.72 16.98
CA ALA A 29 -4.27 -5.03 16.41
C ALA A 29 -3.89 -4.40 15.05
N ASP A 30 -4.87 -4.34 14.15
CA ASP A 30 -4.72 -3.66 12.88
C ASP A 30 -4.40 -2.17 13.11
N ILE A 31 -3.39 -1.67 12.41
CA ILE A 31 -3.10 -0.24 12.37
C ILE A 31 -4.00 0.35 11.30
N LYS A 32 -4.90 1.25 11.71
CA LYS A 32 -5.90 1.86 10.85
C LYS A 32 -5.64 3.35 10.72
N VAL A 33 -5.65 3.84 9.49
CA VAL A 33 -5.52 5.26 9.15
C VAL A 33 -6.73 5.65 8.32
N ALA A 34 -7.60 6.47 8.90
CA ALA A 34 -8.76 7.00 8.19
C ALA A 34 -8.36 8.18 7.28
N PHE A 35 -8.99 8.23 6.11
CA PHE A 35 -8.92 9.34 5.15
C PHE A 35 -10.32 9.97 5.08
N PRO A 36 -10.68 10.84 6.03
CA PRO A 36 -12.04 11.36 6.13
C PRO A 36 -12.43 12.19 4.91
N ASP A 37 -11.49 12.91 4.30
CA ASP A 37 -11.75 13.74 3.12
C ASP A 37 -11.87 12.91 1.84
N GLU A 38 -11.09 11.84 1.71
CA GLU A 38 -11.08 10.97 0.52
C GLU A 38 -12.04 9.77 0.62
N GLY A 39 -12.65 9.53 1.79
CA GLY A 39 -13.60 8.45 2.02
C GLY A 39 -12.94 7.06 1.98
N GLY A 40 -12.17 6.73 3.02
CA GLY A 40 -11.56 5.40 3.14
C GLY A 40 -10.77 5.18 4.42
N GLU A 41 -10.28 3.97 4.61
CA GLU A 41 -9.35 3.59 5.68
C GLU A 41 -8.25 2.72 5.08
N LEU A 42 -6.98 3.07 5.32
CA LEU A 42 -5.88 2.13 5.12
C LEU A 42 -5.72 1.33 6.39
N SER A 43 -5.63 0.02 6.25
CA SER A 43 -5.25 -0.86 7.35
C SER A 43 -3.95 -1.58 7.03
N SER A 44 -3.03 -1.59 7.99
CA SER A 44 -1.89 -2.49 7.99
C SER A 44 -2.17 -3.57 9.03
N LYS A 45 -2.32 -4.81 8.54
CA LYS A 45 -2.66 -5.95 9.39
C LYS A 45 -1.44 -6.55 10.03
N GLY A 46 -1.58 -6.86 11.32
CA GLY A 46 -0.64 -7.70 12.04
C GLY A 46 0.79 -7.19 12.04
N ILE A 47 1.07 -5.91 12.27
CA ILE A 47 2.44 -5.49 12.64
C ILE A 47 2.52 -5.43 14.16
N SER A 48 3.19 -6.41 14.77
CA SER A 48 3.34 -6.50 16.23
C SER A 48 4.49 -5.65 16.75
N ARG A 49 5.57 -5.51 15.97
CA ARG A 49 6.81 -4.85 16.40
C ARG A 49 7.44 -4.08 15.25
N ILE A 50 8.08 -2.96 15.58
CA ILE A 50 8.99 -2.25 14.69
C ILE A 50 10.35 -2.17 15.37
N TYR A 51 11.41 -2.45 14.63
CA TYR A 51 12.78 -2.24 15.07
C TYR A 51 13.26 -0.92 14.50
N ILE A 52 13.78 -0.05 15.36
CA ILE A 52 14.29 1.26 14.94
C ILE A 52 15.77 1.42 15.28
N HIS A 53 16.45 2.25 14.51
CA HIS A 53 17.72 2.84 14.84
C HIS A 53 17.46 4.29 15.27
N ASP A 54 17.77 4.61 16.52
CA ASP A 54 17.62 5.93 17.14
C ASP A 54 18.96 6.27 17.80
N ASP A 55 19.49 7.47 17.58
CA ASP A 55 20.81 7.84 18.10
C ASP A 55 20.84 7.97 19.63
N ARG A 56 19.68 8.12 20.28
CA ARG A 56 19.52 8.18 21.75
C ARG A 56 19.46 6.79 22.39
N PHE A 57 18.93 5.81 21.67
CA PHE A 57 18.65 4.48 22.22
C PHE A 57 19.51 3.37 21.63
N GLY A 58 20.16 3.61 20.49
CA GLY A 58 21.00 2.67 19.77
C GLY A 58 20.31 1.98 18.59
N PRO A 59 21.01 1.02 17.97
CA PRO A 59 20.49 0.25 16.84
C PRO A 59 19.47 -0.81 17.26
N TYR A 60 18.54 -1.13 16.37
CA TYR A 60 17.57 -2.24 16.50
C TYR A 60 16.74 -2.22 17.79
N VAL A 61 16.42 -1.02 18.28
CA VAL A 61 15.57 -0.83 19.46
C VAL A 61 14.16 -1.32 19.12
N ARG A 62 13.67 -2.26 19.92
CA ARG A 62 12.32 -2.79 19.78
C ARG A 62 11.32 -1.72 20.21
N MET A 63 10.44 -1.37 19.29
CA MET A 63 9.32 -0.47 19.50
C MET A 63 8.01 -1.17 19.18
N GLN A 64 6.94 -0.67 19.77
CA GLN A 64 5.57 -1.03 19.48
C GLN A 64 4.84 0.19 18.94
N LEU A 65 4.10 0.01 17.85
CA LEU A 65 3.15 1.02 17.40
C LEU A 65 1.90 0.94 18.26
N LYS A 66 1.52 2.07 18.85
CA LYS A 66 0.25 2.23 19.52
C LYS A 66 -0.71 2.94 18.57
N PRO A 67 -1.83 2.30 18.19
CA PRO A 67 -2.82 2.95 17.37
C PRO A 67 -3.36 4.19 18.10
N PRO A 68 -3.81 5.20 17.35
CA PRO A 68 -4.33 6.42 17.93
C PRO A 68 -5.55 6.15 18.81
N THR A 69 -5.56 6.68 20.03
CA THR A 69 -6.68 6.57 20.98
C THR A 69 -7.63 7.75 20.82
N GLY A 70 -8.34 7.81 19.69
CA GLY A 70 -9.31 8.86 19.38
C GLY A 70 -9.20 9.35 17.93
N PRO A 71 -10.20 10.13 17.45
CA PRO A 71 -10.25 10.59 16.06
C PRO A 71 -9.13 11.57 15.69
N ASP A 72 -8.63 12.33 16.67
CA ASP A 72 -7.59 13.36 16.48
C ASP A 72 -6.25 12.96 17.10
N ALA A 73 -6.10 11.70 17.51
CA ALA A 73 -4.86 11.21 18.12
C ALA A 73 -3.88 10.78 17.04
N ASP A 74 -2.59 11.02 17.29
CA ASP A 74 -1.51 10.50 16.45
C ASP A 74 -1.19 9.06 16.82
N THR A 75 -0.58 8.33 15.87
CA THR A 75 0.04 7.04 16.18
C THR A 75 1.30 7.28 17.03
N GLU A 76 1.46 6.53 18.11
CA GLU A 76 2.63 6.63 18.98
C GLU A 76 3.58 5.44 18.77
N LEU A 77 4.88 5.68 18.91
CA LEU A 77 5.89 4.64 19.04
C LEU A 77 6.35 4.56 20.49
N GLU A 78 6.28 3.37 21.08
CA GLU A 78 6.76 3.11 22.45
C GLU A 78 7.85 2.04 22.47
N ARG A 79 8.92 2.29 23.23
CA ARG A 79 9.99 1.32 23.47
C ARG A 79 9.53 0.16 24.34
N VAL A 80 9.72 -1.03 23.79
CA VAL A 80 9.57 -2.28 24.53
C VAL A 80 10.93 -2.62 25.16
N GLY A 81 11.08 -2.32 26.44
CA GLY A 81 12.32 -2.60 27.18
C GLY A 81 12.61 -4.11 27.26
N PRO A 82 13.89 -4.54 27.14
CA PRO A 82 14.25 -5.96 27.14
C PRO A 82 14.22 -6.61 28.53
N ALA A 83 14.18 -5.81 29.60
CA ALA A 83 14.22 -6.28 30.97
C ALA A 83 13.30 -5.47 31.89
N THR A 84 12.85 -6.10 32.98
CA THR A 84 12.17 -5.43 34.08
C THR A 84 13.10 -4.36 34.67
N GLY A 85 12.67 -3.11 34.70
CA GLY A 85 13.45 -1.99 35.23
C GLY A 85 14.30 -1.24 34.19
N ASP A 86 14.14 -1.50 32.90
CA ASP A 86 14.74 -0.64 31.86
C ASP A 86 14.22 0.81 32.03
N PRO A 87 15.09 1.78 32.35
CA PRO A 87 14.67 3.16 32.61
C PRO A 87 14.12 3.85 31.36
N ALA A 88 14.38 3.30 30.17
CA ALA A 88 13.86 3.80 28.91
C ALA A 88 12.63 3.01 28.42
N LYS A 89 12.11 2.05 29.19
CA LYS A 89 10.82 1.42 28.89
C LYS A 89 9.73 2.49 28.90
N GLY A 90 8.88 2.50 27.88
CA GLY A 90 7.88 3.55 27.72
C GLY A 90 8.38 4.82 27.02
N ALA A 91 9.70 4.96 26.82
CA ALA A 91 10.25 6.07 26.05
C ALA A 91 9.82 5.94 24.58
N GLY A 92 9.57 7.06 23.92
CA GLY A 92 8.88 7.05 22.64
C GLY A 92 8.50 8.43 22.17
N GLY A 93 7.60 8.47 21.19
CA GLY A 93 7.08 9.73 20.67
C GLY A 93 5.98 9.52 19.65
N LYS A 94 5.28 10.61 19.33
CA LYS A 94 4.25 10.63 18.29
C LYS A 94 4.92 10.54 16.92
N VAL A 95 4.38 9.70 16.03
CA VAL A 95 4.87 9.58 14.66
C VAL A 95 4.25 10.68 13.81
N CYS A 96 4.97 11.78 13.63
CA CYS A 96 4.46 12.92 12.87
C CYS A 96 4.61 12.72 11.36
N TYR A 97 5.72 12.11 10.94
CA TYR A 97 6.04 11.92 9.53
C TYR A 97 6.69 10.56 9.28
N ALA A 98 6.36 9.96 8.13
CA ALA A 98 7.05 8.80 7.60
C ALA A 98 7.72 9.17 6.26
N LEU A 99 9.05 9.14 6.26
CA LEU A 99 9.90 9.48 5.14
C LEU A 99 10.41 8.19 4.50
N PHE A 100 9.93 7.91 3.30
CA PHE A 100 10.34 6.76 2.50
C PHE A 100 11.24 7.24 1.37
N PRO A 101 12.47 6.71 1.25
CA PRO A 101 13.32 7.05 0.11
C PRO A 101 12.69 6.48 -1.15
N LEU A 102 12.06 7.35 -1.94
CA LEU A 102 11.62 6.99 -3.27
C LEU A 102 12.81 7.06 -4.21
N TYR A 103 12.91 6.09 -5.11
CA TYR A 103 13.90 6.16 -6.18
C TYR A 103 13.67 7.47 -6.96
N PRO A 104 14.70 8.30 -7.20
CA PRO A 104 14.52 9.69 -7.64
C PRO A 104 13.88 9.87 -9.03
N LYS A 105 13.58 8.76 -9.72
CA LYS A 105 12.86 8.75 -11.00
C LYS A 105 11.38 8.37 -10.87
N LEU A 106 10.91 7.98 -9.69
CA LEU A 106 9.49 7.76 -9.43
C LEU A 106 8.84 9.12 -9.24
N ARG A 107 7.93 9.46 -10.15
CA ARG A 107 7.18 10.71 -10.12
C ARG A 107 5.74 10.52 -9.63
N LEU A 108 5.25 9.27 -9.68
CA LEU A 108 4.00 8.86 -9.07
C LEU A 108 4.24 8.55 -7.59
N SER A 109 3.49 9.19 -6.69
CA SER A 109 3.58 8.97 -5.25
C SER A 109 2.70 7.81 -4.79
N GLY A 110 2.99 7.26 -3.61
CA GLY A 110 2.10 6.28 -2.97
C GLY A 110 0.70 6.86 -2.70
N ARG A 111 0.62 8.17 -2.37
CA ARG A 111 -0.67 8.86 -2.21
C ARG A 111 -1.49 8.85 -3.49
N ASP A 112 -0.85 9.03 -4.64
CA ASP A 112 -1.54 8.99 -5.94
C ASP A 112 -2.10 7.58 -6.24
N LEU A 113 -1.36 6.52 -5.87
CA LEU A 113 -1.84 5.14 -5.99
C LEU A 113 -3.01 4.85 -5.04
N ILE A 114 -2.95 5.35 -3.81
CA ILE A 114 -4.06 5.24 -2.83
C ILE A 114 -5.30 5.95 -3.37
N GLY A 115 -5.15 7.19 -3.82
CA GLY A 115 -6.24 7.97 -4.42
C GLY A 115 -6.86 7.25 -5.61
N LEU A 116 -6.04 6.72 -6.52
CA LEU A 116 -6.53 5.90 -7.63
C LEU A 116 -7.28 4.65 -7.13
N GLY A 117 -6.79 3.97 -6.10
CA GLY A 117 -7.46 2.82 -5.51
C GLY A 117 -8.83 3.16 -4.94
N LEU A 118 -8.96 4.30 -4.25
CA LEU A 118 -10.23 4.80 -3.76
C LEU A 118 -11.19 5.15 -4.91
N ASP A 119 -10.70 5.85 -5.94
CA ASP A 119 -11.49 6.17 -7.15
C ASP A 119 -12.02 4.93 -7.87
N MET A 120 -11.22 3.84 -7.85
CA MET A 120 -11.52 2.59 -8.52
C MET A 120 -12.34 1.61 -7.67
N LEU A 121 -12.44 1.85 -6.36
CA LEU A 121 -13.16 0.98 -5.43
C LEU A 121 -14.65 0.80 -5.78
N PRO A 122 -15.42 1.83 -6.19
CA PRO A 122 -16.81 1.65 -6.63
C PRO A 122 -16.93 0.75 -7.86
N VAL A 123 -16.01 0.88 -8.83
CA VAL A 123 -15.98 0.03 -10.04
C VAL A 123 -15.77 -1.42 -9.62
N VAL A 124 -14.76 -1.70 -8.80
CA VAL A 124 -14.45 -3.06 -8.35
C VAL A 124 -15.58 -3.63 -7.51
N ARG A 125 -16.19 -2.87 -6.60
CA ARG A 125 -17.35 -3.34 -5.81
C ARG A 125 -18.57 -3.64 -6.66
N SER A 126 -18.75 -2.95 -7.80
CA SER A 126 -19.88 -3.20 -8.70
C SER A 126 -19.80 -4.56 -9.40
N VAL A 127 -18.61 -5.13 -9.55
CA VAL A 127 -18.41 -6.45 -10.18
C VAL A 127 -18.46 -7.61 -9.17
N LEU A 128 -18.49 -7.29 -7.88
CA LEU A 128 -18.51 -8.25 -6.78
C LEU A 128 -19.90 -8.47 -6.21
N ARG A 129 -20.13 -9.67 -5.69
CA ARG A 129 -21.33 -10.00 -4.91
C ARG A 129 -21.29 -9.30 -3.55
N GLU A 130 -22.44 -9.09 -2.94
CA GLU A 130 -22.55 -8.37 -1.66
C GLU A 130 -21.67 -8.97 -0.56
N ASN A 131 -21.62 -10.30 -0.47
CA ASN A 131 -20.80 -11.02 0.52
C ASN A 131 -19.28 -10.93 0.25
N GLU A 132 -18.87 -10.70 -1.00
CA GLU A 132 -17.45 -10.57 -1.39
C GLU A 132 -16.92 -9.15 -1.11
N ARG A 133 -17.79 -8.13 -1.11
CA ARG A 133 -17.40 -6.72 -0.89
C ARG A 133 -16.72 -6.49 0.45
N ALA A 134 -17.08 -7.24 1.48
CA ALA A 134 -16.49 -7.15 2.81
C ALA A 134 -15.09 -7.80 2.89
N LEU A 135 -14.75 -8.69 1.95
CA LEU A 135 -13.46 -9.39 1.86
C LEU A 135 -12.48 -8.68 0.92
N LEU A 136 -12.91 -7.62 0.25
CA LEU A 136 -12.11 -6.87 -0.70
C LEU A 136 -11.00 -6.10 0.02
N ASN A 137 -9.76 -6.42 -0.31
CA ASN A 137 -8.57 -5.70 0.11
C ASN A 137 -7.97 -4.93 -1.07
N VAL A 138 -7.33 -3.80 -0.76
CA VAL A 138 -6.58 -2.99 -1.73
C VAL A 138 -5.13 -2.91 -1.26
N GLU A 139 -4.22 -3.37 -2.10
CA GLU A 139 -2.78 -3.27 -1.88
C GLU A 139 -2.19 -2.28 -2.90
N VAL A 140 -1.33 -1.38 -2.44
CA VAL A 140 -0.64 -0.42 -3.30
C VAL A 140 0.87 -0.58 -3.15
N PHE A 141 1.57 -0.75 -4.27
CA PHE A 141 3.01 -0.96 -4.24
C PHE A 141 3.68 -0.56 -5.55
N PHE A 142 5.00 -0.41 -5.50
CA PHE A 142 5.83 -0.23 -6.68
C PHE A 142 6.56 -1.53 -7.00
N SER A 143 6.65 -1.88 -8.28
CA SER A 143 7.42 -3.05 -8.73
C SER A 143 8.31 -2.68 -9.91
N HIS A 144 9.42 -3.39 -10.07
CA HIS A 144 10.20 -3.30 -11.30
C HIS A 144 9.38 -3.91 -12.45
N GLY A 145 9.27 -3.23 -13.59
CA GLY A 145 8.45 -3.68 -14.72
C GLY A 145 8.77 -5.13 -15.13
N GLY A 146 10.05 -5.43 -15.38
CA GLY A 146 10.46 -6.81 -15.71
C GLY A 146 10.24 -7.84 -14.59
N ARG A 147 10.20 -7.44 -13.32
CA ARG A 147 9.82 -8.34 -12.22
C ARG A 147 8.32 -8.63 -12.29
N TYR A 148 7.49 -7.58 -12.43
CA TYR A 148 6.06 -7.73 -12.58
C TYR A 148 5.67 -8.66 -13.74
N GLN A 149 6.29 -8.48 -14.91
CA GLN A 149 6.04 -9.33 -16.08
C GLN A 149 6.36 -10.81 -15.81
N ARG A 150 7.50 -11.09 -15.14
CA ARG A 150 7.89 -12.44 -14.75
C ARG A 150 6.91 -13.03 -13.73
N ASP A 151 6.52 -12.25 -12.72
CA ASP A 151 5.59 -12.69 -11.68
C ASP A 151 4.21 -12.99 -12.30
N LEU A 152 3.78 -12.20 -13.30
CA LEU A 152 2.55 -12.43 -14.05
C LEU A 152 2.62 -13.73 -14.88
N LEU A 153 3.73 -14.00 -15.56
CA LEU A 153 3.95 -15.27 -16.27
C LEU A 153 3.97 -16.48 -15.32
N ALA A 154 4.48 -16.31 -14.11
CA ALA A 154 4.57 -17.36 -13.10
C ALA A 154 3.25 -17.61 -12.35
N SER A 155 2.25 -16.73 -12.48
CA SER A 155 1.00 -16.80 -11.72
C SER A 155 0.06 -17.96 -12.11
N GLY A 156 0.36 -18.69 -13.19
CA GLY A 156 -0.42 -19.87 -13.59
C GLY A 156 -1.83 -19.56 -14.11
N LEU A 157 -2.03 -18.37 -14.69
CA LEU A 157 -3.32 -17.96 -15.24
C LEU A 157 -3.84 -18.91 -16.31
N GLU A 158 -5.17 -19.08 -16.34
CA GLU A 158 -5.87 -20.01 -17.26
C GLU A 158 -5.64 -19.70 -18.75
N ASP A 159 -5.42 -18.42 -19.10
CA ASP A 159 -5.15 -17.97 -20.48
C ASP A 159 -3.74 -17.35 -20.58
N PRO A 160 -2.69 -18.16 -20.87
CA PRO A 160 -1.33 -17.67 -21.10
C PRO A 160 -1.23 -16.73 -22.30
N ALA A 161 -2.07 -16.90 -23.33
CA ALA A 161 -2.05 -16.06 -24.51
C ALA A 161 -2.51 -14.63 -24.20
N ARG A 162 -3.40 -14.45 -23.22
CA ARG A 162 -3.76 -13.11 -22.71
C ARG A 162 -2.58 -12.42 -22.04
N VAL A 163 -1.80 -13.15 -21.24
CA VAL A 163 -0.57 -12.62 -20.64
C VAL A 163 0.41 -12.21 -21.74
N GLU A 164 0.61 -13.06 -22.75
CA GLU A 164 1.50 -12.74 -23.87
C GLU A 164 1.03 -11.51 -24.66
N ARG A 165 -0.28 -11.39 -24.94
CA ARG A 165 -0.86 -10.19 -25.57
C ARG A 165 -0.63 -8.94 -24.72
N PHE A 166 -0.81 -9.04 -23.39
CA PHE A 166 -0.54 -7.93 -22.48
C PHE A 166 0.93 -7.50 -22.54
N LEU A 167 1.85 -8.47 -22.43
CA LEU A 167 3.28 -8.23 -22.39
C LEU A 167 3.85 -7.69 -23.70
N SER A 168 3.29 -8.09 -24.83
CA SER A 168 3.67 -7.61 -26.16
C SER A 168 2.99 -6.27 -26.52
N GLY A 169 1.78 -6.03 -26.02
CA GLY A 169 1.00 -4.82 -26.32
C GLY A 169 1.24 -3.65 -25.38
N THR A 170 1.77 -3.89 -24.18
CA THR A 170 1.92 -2.85 -23.14
C THR A 170 3.39 -2.61 -22.80
N ALA A 171 3.89 -1.42 -23.15
CA ALA A 171 5.22 -1.01 -22.73
C ALA A 171 5.21 -0.56 -21.26
N LEU A 172 5.79 -1.38 -20.38
CA LEU A 172 5.97 -1.02 -18.96
C LEU A 172 7.24 -0.19 -18.78
N SER A 173 7.16 0.86 -17.97
CA SER A 173 8.34 1.59 -17.53
C SER A 173 9.17 0.74 -16.55
N ARG A 174 10.41 1.19 -16.27
CA ARG A 174 11.35 0.43 -15.40
C ARG A 174 10.73 0.10 -14.04
N TYR A 175 9.95 1.01 -13.50
CA TYR A 175 9.13 0.79 -12.32
C TYR A 175 7.68 1.12 -12.67
N VAL A 176 6.76 0.30 -12.19
CA VAL A 176 5.31 0.51 -12.32
C VAL A 176 4.71 0.67 -10.93
N GLY A 177 3.71 1.53 -10.83
CA GLY A 177 2.83 1.59 -9.66
C GLY A 177 1.71 0.59 -9.86
N ILE A 178 1.34 -0.14 -8.82
CA ILE A 178 0.31 -1.16 -8.87
C ILE A 178 -0.70 -0.86 -7.78
N VAL A 179 -1.98 -0.82 -8.16
CA VAL A 179 -3.11 -0.92 -7.25
C VAL A 179 -3.74 -2.29 -7.48
N ARG A 180 -3.53 -3.19 -6.53
CA ARG A 180 -4.06 -4.54 -6.56
C ARG A 180 -5.31 -4.62 -5.71
N PHE A 181 -6.39 -5.07 -6.31
CA PHE A 181 -7.58 -5.50 -5.58
C PHE A 181 -7.53 -7.01 -5.44
N GLN A 182 -7.82 -7.52 -4.25
CA GLN A 182 -7.77 -8.95 -3.95
C GLN A 182 -8.89 -9.37 -3.01
N LEU A 183 -9.32 -10.61 -3.15
CA LEU A 183 -10.26 -11.29 -2.24
C LEU A 183 -9.46 -12.37 -1.51
N ASP A 184 -9.38 -12.25 -0.19
CA ASP A 184 -8.47 -13.07 0.62
C ASP A 184 -7.04 -13.05 0.05
N ASP A 185 -6.48 -14.22 -0.30
CA ASP A 185 -5.15 -14.37 -0.89
C ASP A 185 -5.14 -14.34 -2.43
N GLY A 186 -6.31 -14.16 -3.06
CA GLY A 186 -6.48 -14.19 -4.52
C GLY A 186 -6.51 -12.79 -5.14
N ALA A 187 -5.53 -12.49 -6.01
CA ALA A 187 -5.55 -11.26 -6.79
C ALA A 187 -6.76 -11.25 -7.74
N LEU A 188 -7.58 -10.20 -7.68
CA LEU A 188 -8.77 -10.01 -8.50
C LEU A 188 -8.42 -9.20 -9.76
N VAL A 189 -7.81 -8.03 -9.57
CA VAL A 189 -7.43 -7.12 -10.65
C VAL A 189 -6.23 -6.27 -10.22
N ASP A 190 -5.28 -6.11 -11.14
CA ASP A 190 -4.22 -5.12 -11.02
C ASP A 190 -4.52 -3.91 -11.90
N ILE A 191 -4.36 -2.71 -11.33
CA ILE A 191 -4.31 -1.47 -12.09
C ILE A 191 -2.85 -1.03 -12.14
N ILE A 192 -2.27 -1.06 -13.34
CA ILE A 192 -0.86 -0.78 -13.57
C ILE A 192 -0.71 0.66 -14.01
N CYS A 193 0.14 1.43 -13.33
CA CYS A 193 0.41 2.83 -13.59
C CYS A 193 1.87 3.05 -14.00
N ASP A 194 2.09 4.01 -14.90
CA ASP A 194 3.41 4.53 -15.19
C ASP A 194 3.91 5.37 -14.01
N THR A 195 5.16 5.15 -13.61
CA THR A 195 5.80 5.95 -12.55
C THR A 195 6.65 7.08 -13.11
N THR A 196 6.87 7.13 -14.42
CA THR A 196 7.83 8.06 -15.05
C THR A 196 7.18 9.35 -15.55
N ASP A 197 5.89 9.33 -15.81
CA ASP A 197 5.16 10.50 -16.29
C ASP A 197 4.44 11.25 -15.17
N ILE A 198 4.41 12.57 -15.26
CA ILE A 198 3.52 13.43 -14.48
C ILE A 198 2.63 14.10 -15.51
N ARG A 199 1.38 13.67 -15.60
CA ARG A 199 0.40 14.43 -16.38
C ARG A 199 0.36 15.86 -15.83
N ARG A 200 0.61 16.82 -16.72
CA ARG A 200 0.69 18.25 -16.35
C ARG A 200 -0.71 18.87 -16.28
N ASP A 201 -1.68 18.17 -16.83
CA ASP A 201 -3.06 18.54 -17.02
C ASP A 201 -3.92 18.14 -15.80
N TYR A 202 -4.92 18.97 -15.49
CA TYR A 202 -5.81 18.77 -14.35
C TYR A 202 -7.14 18.15 -14.81
N PRO A 203 -7.72 17.17 -14.10
CA PRO A 203 -7.24 16.54 -12.87
C PRO A 203 -6.06 15.56 -13.12
N ARG A 204 -5.08 15.58 -12.22
CA ARG A 204 -3.89 14.71 -12.25
C ARG A 204 -4.24 13.30 -11.80
N ARG A 205 -4.91 12.53 -12.64
CA ARG A 205 -5.08 11.09 -12.39
C ARG A 205 -3.74 10.38 -12.60
N ALA A 206 -3.49 9.33 -11.81
CA ALA A 206 -2.36 8.44 -12.03
C ALA A 206 -2.37 7.94 -13.50
N PRO A 207 -1.21 7.90 -14.19
CA PRO A 207 -1.15 7.52 -15.60
C PRO A 207 -1.25 6.00 -15.71
N VAL A 208 -2.48 5.49 -15.69
CA VAL A 208 -2.75 4.06 -15.82
C VAL A 208 -2.39 3.59 -17.22
N LEU A 209 -1.54 2.58 -17.27
CA LEU A 209 -1.12 1.87 -18.48
C LEU A 209 -2.12 0.78 -18.85
N ALA A 210 -2.61 0.04 -17.84
CA ALA A 210 -3.53 -1.08 -18.06
C ALA A 210 -4.33 -1.43 -16.80
N VAL A 211 -5.44 -2.11 -17.02
CA VAL A 211 -6.21 -2.83 -16.00
C VAL A 211 -6.19 -4.31 -16.38
N PHE A 212 -5.69 -5.16 -15.49
CA PHE A 212 -5.49 -6.58 -15.74
C PHE A 212 -6.30 -7.42 -14.73
N PRO A 213 -7.52 -7.88 -15.10
CA PRO A 213 -8.28 -8.82 -14.28
C PRO A 213 -7.64 -10.21 -14.30
N PHE A 214 -7.41 -10.83 -13.15
CA PHE A 214 -6.74 -12.14 -13.11
C PHE A 214 -7.63 -13.25 -13.66
N ALA A 215 -8.95 -13.18 -13.49
CA ALA A 215 -9.87 -14.15 -14.10
C ALA A 215 -10.39 -13.67 -15.47
N ALA A 216 -10.30 -14.53 -16.50
CA ALA A 216 -10.66 -14.17 -17.88
C ALA A 216 -12.14 -13.79 -18.03
N ASN A 217 -13.02 -14.44 -17.27
CA ASN A 217 -14.46 -14.13 -17.24
C ASN A 217 -14.78 -12.73 -16.69
N LEU A 218 -13.87 -12.08 -15.98
CA LEU A 218 -14.05 -10.72 -15.44
C LEU A 218 -13.71 -9.63 -16.45
N VAL A 219 -12.95 -9.93 -17.51
CA VAL A 219 -12.50 -8.95 -18.51
C VAL A 219 -13.68 -8.18 -19.14
N PRO A 220 -14.76 -8.82 -19.64
CA PRO A 220 -15.87 -8.08 -20.23
C PRO A 220 -16.64 -7.21 -19.22
N THR A 221 -16.65 -7.63 -17.95
CA THR A 221 -17.32 -6.89 -16.88
C THR A 221 -16.53 -5.64 -16.51
N PHE A 222 -15.21 -5.77 -16.31
CA PHE A 222 -14.33 -4.63 -16.09
C PHE A 222 -14.31 -3.68 -17.29
N ALA A 223 -14.24 -4.19 -18.52
CA ALA A 223 -14.29 -3.37 -19.72
C ALA A 223 -15.56 -2.51 -19.81
N ARG A 224 -16.73 -3.09 -19.51
CA ARG A 224 -17.99 -2.33 -19.48
C ARG A 224 -18.04 -1.29 -18.37
N ALA A 225 -17.62 -1.65 -17.17
CA ALA A 225 -17.63 -0.72 -16.04
C ALA A 225 -16.65 0.45 -16.24
N LEU A 226 -15.47 0.16 -16.80
CA LEU A 226 -14.43 1.16 -17.10
C LEU A 226 -14.77 2.05 -18.29
N ALA A 227 -15.46 1.54 -19.32
CA ALA A 227 -15.89 2.37 -20.45
C ALA A 227 -16.72 3.59 -20.01
N GLN A 228 -17.43 3.49 -18.88
CA GLN A 228 -18.24 4.57 -18.32
C GLN A 228 -17.42 5.54 -17.44
N MET A 229 -16.42 5.03 -16.70
CA MET A 229 -15.75 5.78 -15.63
C MET A 229 -14.30 6.19 -15.94
N ALA A 230 -13.61 5.42 -16.79
CA ALA A 230 -12.25 5.65 -17.22
C ALA A 230 -12.05 5.12 -18.66
N PRO A 231 -12.64 5.78 -19.68
CA PRO A 231 -12.62 5.31 -21.08
C PRO A 231 -11.22 5.25 -21.69
N TRP A 232 -10.22 5.83 -21.03
CA TRP A 232 -8.82 5.77 -21.42
C TRP A 232 -8.12 4.48 -20.98
N ALA A 233 -8.72 3.68 -20.09
CA ALA A 233 -8.10 2.49 -19.53
C ALA A 233 -8.14 1.33 -20.52
N VAL A 234 -6.97 0.76 -20.83
CA VAL A 234 -6.89 -0.49 -21.60
C VAL A 234 -7.13 -1.66 -20.64
N VAL A 235 -8.23 -2.39 -20.84
CA VAL A 235 -8.51 -3.63 -20.11
C VAL A 235 -7.98 -4.79 -20.93
N VAL A 236 -7.10 -5.59 -20.33
CA VAL A 236 -6.41 -6.69 -21.02
C VAL A 236 -6.80 -8.05 -20.46
#